data_AF-A0A2S2PEW5-F1
#
_entry.id   AF-A0A2S2PEW5-F1
#
_cell.length_a   1.000
_cell.length_b   1.000
_cell.length_c   1.000
_cell.angle_alpha   90.00
_cell.angle_beta   90.00
_cell.angle_gamma   90.00
#
_symmetry.space_group_name_H-M   'P 1'
#
loop_
_entity.id
_entity.type
_entity.pdbx_description
1 polymer ?
#
loop_
_entity_poly.entity_id
_entity_poly.type
_entity_poly.pdbx_seq_one_letter_code
_entity_poly.pdbx_strand_id
1 'polypeptide(L)'
;NGVLFGGILGSLFSFLQFASSPILGGISDVYGRKPVMIICLVGILSSYIIWSKATTFSLFVWSRIIGGLSKGNVSLSMAIVTDVYVPEKRGRGMAMIGIAFSVGFVFGPMIGAAYAKWSHGQEGVWFVQPALLAVVLTIVNIIFITFAFNESLPKVMYSFFMF
;
A
#
# COMPACT_ATOMS: atom_id res chain seq x y z
N ASN A 1 -19.81 15.27 14.67
CA ASN A 1 -19.55 13.81 14.73
C ASN A 1 -18.64 13.24 13.65
N GLY A 2 -18.50 13.82 12.45
CA GLY A 2 -17.64 13.23 11.38
C GLY A 2 -16.14 13.12 11.72
N VAL A 3 -15.60 14.05 12.50
CA VAL A 3 -14.17 14.06 12.90
C VAL A 3 -13.81 12.87 13.79
N LEU A 4 -14.68 12.52 14.74
CA LEU A 4 -14.50 11.34 15.62
C LEU A 4 -14.47 10.03 14.83
N PHE A 5 -15.39 9.86 13.88
CA PHE A 5 -15.40 8.68 13.00
C PHE A 5 -14.14 8.60 12.13
N GLY A 6 -13.70 9.73 11.58
CA GLY A 6 -12.43 9.80 10.84
C GLY A 6 -11.23 9.40 11.69
N GLY A 7 -11.16 9.90 12.93
CA GLY A 7 -10.10 9.55 13.88
C GLY A 7 -10.08 8.07 14.24
N ILE A 8 -11.23 7.49 14.59
CA ILE A 8 -11.35 6.06 14.92
C ILE A 8 -10.92 5.18 13.73
N LEU A 9 -11.34 5.53 12.51
CA LEU A 9 -10.95 4.78 11.32
C LEU A 9 -9.46 4.89 11.01
N GLY A 10 -8.87 6.09 11.18
CA GLY A 10 -7.43 6.30 11.05
C GLY A 10 -6.63 5.48 12.06
N SER A 11 -7.07 5.45 13.32
CA SER A 11 -6.47 4.63 14.38
C SER A 11 -6.58 3.14 14.11
N LEU A 12 -7.76 2.64 13.70
CA LEU A 12 -7.97 1.25 13.31
C LEU A 12 -7.03 0.85 12.18
N PHE A 13 -6.96 1.68 11.13
CA PHE A 13 -6.10 1.43 9.99
C PHE A 13 -4.62 1.38 10.38
N SER A 14 -4.18 2.31 11.23
CA SER A 14 -2.79 2.37 11.73
C SER A 14 -2.45 1.17 12.61
N PHE A 15 -3.40 0.72 13.45
CA PHE A 15 -3.24 -0.47 14.28
C PHE A 15 -3.09 -1.73 13.44
N LEU A 16 -3.92 -1.91 12.41
CA LEU A 16 -3.83 -3.05 11.49
C LEU A 16 -2.54 -3.03 10.68
N GLN A 17 -2.10 -1.85 10.24
CA GLN A 17 -0.80 -1.70 9.58
C GLN A 17 0.35 -2.06 10.52
N PHE A 18 0.30 -1.61 11.78
CA PHE A 18 1.29 -1.97 12.79
C PHE A 18 1.33 -3.49 13.03
N ALA A 19 0.19 -4.14 13.17
CA ALA A 19 0.10 -5.59 13.39
C ALA A 19 0.55 -6.41 12.17
N SER A 20 0.20 -5.98 10.96
CA SER A 20 0.56 -6.69 9.72
C SER A 20 2.01 -6.50 9.30
N SER A 21 2.62 -5.35 9.60
CA SER A 21 4.00 -5.03 9.21
C SER A 21 5.04 -6.08 9.60
N PRO A 22 5.14 -6.56 10.86
CA PRO A 22 6.12 -7.59 11.23
C PRO A 22 5.79 -8.95 10.62
N ILE A 23 4.50 -9.30 10.49
CA ILE A 23 4.06 -10.57 9.91
C ILE A 23 4.47 -10.63 8.44
N LEU A 24 4.12 -9.60 7.65
CA LEU A 24 4.48 -9.53 6.23
C LEU A 24 5.99 -9.39 6.02
N GLY A 25 6.68 -8.68 6.92
CA GLY A 25 8.14 -8.63 6.97
C GLY A 25 8.75 -10.03 7.09
N GLY A 26 8.37 -10.78 8.12
CA GLY A 26 8.87 -12.14 8.34
C GLY A 26 8.51 -13.12 7.21
N ILE A 27 7.30 -13.04 6.66
CA ILE A 27 6.91 -13.84 5.48
C ILE A 27 7.83 -13.49 4.30
N SER A 28 8.18 -12.22 4.10
CA SER A 28 9.06 -11.84 2.99
C SER A 28 10.51 -12.27 3.16
N ASP A 29 11.00 -12.42 4.40
CA ASP A 29 12.31 -13.02 4.67
C ASP A 29 12.34 -14.48 4.16
N VAL A 30 11.23 -15.21 4.31
CA VAL A 30 11.12 -16.65 4.00
C VAL A 30 10.62 -16.96 2.59
N TYR A 31 9.82 -16.10 1.95
CA TYR A 31 9.22 -16.36 0.64
C TYR A 31 9.67 -15.42 -0.50
N GLY A 32 10.36 -14.31 -0.20
CA GLY A 32 10.77 -13.32 -1.22
C GLY A 32 10.22 -11.94 -0.90
N ARG A 33 11.02 -10.89 -1.14
CA ARG A 33 10.53 -9.52 -1.03
C ARG A 33 9.54 -9.21 -2.15
N LYS A 34 9.83 -9.64 -3.39
CA LYS A 34 8.97 -9.39 -4.55
C LYS A 34 7.59 -10.05 -4.45
N PRO A 35 7.44 -11.37 -4.21
CA PRO A 35 6.14 -12.01 -4.16
C PRO A 35 5.28 -11.46 -3.02
N VAL A 36 5.87 -11.21 -1.85
CA VAL A 36 5.12 -10.66 -0.72
C VAL A 36 4.70 -9.20 -0.98
N MET A 37 5.54 -8.41 -1.65
CA MET A 37 5.15 -7.06 -2.10
C MET A 37 3.97 -7.10 -3.08
N ILE A 38 3.95 -8.03 -4.03
CA ILE A 38 2.83 -8.21 -4.96
C ILE A 38 1.56 -8.61 -4.21
N ILE A 39 1.64 -9.55 -3.26
CA ILE A 39 0.51 -9.97 -2.42
C ILE A 39 -0.07 -8.76 -1.66
N CYS A 40 0.79 -7.92 -1.06
CA CYS A 40 0.36 -6.69 -0.40
C CYS A 40 -0.39 -5.77 -1.36
N LEU A 41 0.15 -5.55 -2.57
CA LEU A 41 -0.48 -4.69 -3.57
C LEU A 41 -1.82 -5.25 -4.06
N VAL A 42 -1.96 -6.56 -4.22
CA VAL A 42 -3.23 -7.21 -4.57
C VAL A 42 -4.27 -7.05 -3.46
N GLY A 43 -3.85 -7.16 -2.19
CA GLY A 43 -4.72 -6.87 -1.04
C GLY A 43 -5.19 -5.41 -1.00
N ILE A 44 -4.28 -4.46 -1.28
CA ILE A 44 -4.60 -3.03 -1.41
C ILE A 44 -5.55 -2.77 -2.59
N LEU A 45 -5.32 -3.42 -3.74
CA LEU A 45 -6.20 -3.33 -4.90
C LEU A 45 -7.62 -3.82 -4.55
N SER A 46 -7.72 -4.96 -3.86
CA SER A 46 -8.99 -5.52 -3.41
C SER A 46 -9.72 -4.56 -2.46
N SER A 47 -9.00 -3.92 -1.54
CA SER A 47 -9.52 -2.85 -0.68
C SER A 47 -10.10 -1.69 -1.49
N TYR A 48 -9.40 -1.20 -2.52
CA TYR A 48 -9.90 -0.11 -3.36
C TYR A 48 -11.10 -0.49 -4.22
N ILE A 49 -11.18 -1.75 -4.70
CA ILE A 49 -12.35 -2.27 -5.41
C ILE A 49 -13.57 -2.35 -4.47
N ILE A 50 -13.38 -2.78 -3.23
CA ILE A 50 -14.47 -2.80 -2.23
C ILE A 50 -14.90 -1.36 -1.91
N TRP A 51 -13.94 -0.44 -1.78
CA TRP A 51 -14.23 0.97 -1.54
C TRP A 51 -15.02 1.61 -2.69
N SER A 52 -14.67 1.34 -3.95
CA SER A 52 -15.40 1.92 -5.09
C SER A 52 -16.86 1.47 -5.15
N LYS A 53 -17.20 0.34 -4.53
CA LYS A 53 -18.56 -0.20 -4.41
C LYS A 53 -19.21 0.04 -3.04
N ALA A 54 -18.59 0.84 -2.17
CA ALA A 54 -19.04 1.01 -0.79
C ALA A 54 -20.33 1.85 -0.69
N THR A 55 -21.49 1.22 -0.85
CA THR A 55 -22.80 1.86 -0.66
C THR A 55 -23.20 2.04 0.81
N THR A 56 -22.53 1.32 1.72
CA THR A 56 -22.77 1.38 3.16
C THR A 56 -21.48 1.69 3.92
N PHE A 57 -21.61 2.33 5.08
CA PHE A 57 -20.47 2.62 5.95
C PHE A 57 -19.73 1.34 6.38
N SER A 58 -20.45 0.26 6.68
CA SER A 58 -19.85 -1.03 7.04
C SER A 58 -18.97 -1.59 5.93
N LEU A 59 -19.40 -1.52 4.66
CA LEU A 59 -18.59 -1.96 3.53
C LEU A 59 -17.33 -1.10 3.34
N PHE A 60 -17.45 0.21 3.62
CA PHE A 60 -16.29 1.10 3.66
C PHE A 60 -15.30 0.71 4.77
N VAL A 61 -15.78 0.39 5.98
CA VAL A 61 -14.93 -0.09 7.08
C VAL A 61 -14.20 -1.38 6.69
N TRP A 62 -14.90 -2.34 6.08
CA TRP A 62 -14.28 -3.57 5.56
C TRP A 62 -13.16 -3.27 4.55
N SER A 63 -13.36 -2.30 3.67
CA SER A 63 -12.30 -1.86 2.75
C SER A 63 -11.05 -1.40 3.53
N ARG A 64 -11.22 -0.61 4.60
CA ARG A 64 -10.10 -0.10 5.42
C ARG A 64 -9.37 -1.23 6.15
N ILE A 65 -10.12 -2.22 6.65
CA ILE A 65 -9.53 -3.37 7.35
C ILE A 65 -8.61 -4.16 6.41
N ILE A 66 -9.11 -4.52 5.23
CA ILE A 66 -8.33 -5.26 4.22
C ILE A 66 -7.11 -4.44 3.78
N GLY A 67 -7.31 -3.15 3.53
CA GLY A 67 -6.24 -2.24 3.13
C GLY A 67 -5.16 -2.09 4.21
N GLY A 68 -5.55 -1.99 5.48
CA GLY A 68 -4.63 -1.88 6.62
C GLY A 68 -3.82 -3.14 6.84
N LEU A 69 -4.46 -4.31 6.77
CA LEU A 69 -3.80 -5.61 6.89
C LEU A 69 -2.83 -5.90 5.74
N SER A 70 -3.06 -5.31 4.56
CA SER A 70 -2.24 -5.51 3.37
C SER A 70 -1.13 -4.45 3.24
N LYS A 71 -0.97 -3.56 4.22
CA LYS A 71 -0.07 -2.39 4.15
C LYS A 71 1.33 -2.64 4.71
N GLY A 72 1.91 -3.79 4.36
CA GLY A 72 3.32 -4.13 4.65
C GLY A 72 4.32 -3.55 3.64
N ASN A 73 3.86 -2.89 2.57
CA ASN A 73 4.72 -2.38 1.51
C ASN A 73 5.84 -1.42 1.99
N VAL A 74 5.59 -0.65 3.05
CA VAL A 74 6.58 0.27 3.63
C VAL A 74 7.74 -0.49 4.30
N SER A 75 7.42 -1.45 5.16
CA SER A 75 8.43 -2.26 5.85
C SER A 75 9.21 -3.11 4.86
N LEU A 76 8.54 -3.68 3.86
CA LEU A 76 9.18 -4.40 2.76
C LEU A 76 10.15 -3.51 1.97
N SER A 77 9.76 -2.26 1.68
CA SER A 77 10.63 -1.32 0.98
C SER A 77 11.89 -0.99 1.78
N MET A 78 11.75 -0.83 3.11
CA MET A 78 12.89 -0.64 4.00
C MET A 78 13.80 -1.87 4.00
N ALA A 79 13.24 -3.09 4.06
CA ALA A 79 13.99 -4.33 4.01
C ALA A 79 14.74 -4.52 2.68
N ILE A 80 14.08 -4.23 1.56
CA ILE A 80 14.70 -4.24 0.22
C ILE A 80 15.89 -3.28 0.16
N VAL A 81 15.75 -2.07 0.71
CA VAL A 81 16.86 -1.11 0.76
C VAL A 81 18.03 -1.68 1.56
N THR A 82 17.78 -2.33 2.70
CA THR A 82 18.87 -2.94 3.49
C THR A 82 19.50 -4.16 2.81
N ASP A 83 18.75 -4.89 1.99
CA ASP A 83 19.22 -6.05 1.23
C ASP A 83 20.12 -5.63 0.05
N VAL A 84 19.78 -4.53 -0.63
CA VAL A 84 20.47 -4.10 -1.87
C VAL A 84 21.63 -3.13 -1.59
N TYR A 85 21.55 -2.29 -0.55
CA TYR A 85 22.58 -1.30 -0.25
C TYR A 85 23.61 -1.80 0.76
N VAL A 86 24.88 -1.48 0.50
CA VAL A 86 25.97 -1.58 1.48
C VAL A 86 25.69 -0.73 2.72
N PRO A 87 26.15 -1.14 3.92
CA PRO A 87 25.80 -0.49 5.19
C PRO A 87 25.96 1.03 5.20
N GLU A 88 27.03 1.55 4.61
CA GLU A 88 27.37 2.98 4.57
C GLU A 88 26.39 3.78 3.70
N LYS A 89 25.76 3.13 2.71
CA LYS A 89 24.83 3.75 1.76
C LYS A 89 23.36 3.50 2.11
N ARG A 90 23.04 2.66 3.10
CA ARG A 90 21.66 2.39 3.54
C ARG A 90 20.91 3.65 3.93
N GLY A 91 21.58 4.61 4.57
CA GLY A 91 20.99 5.90 4.92
C GLY A 91 20.45 6.67 3.71
N ARG A 92 21.15 6.62 2.56
CA ARG A 92 20.69 7.24 1.31
C ARG A 92 19.45 6.55 0.75
N GLY A 93 19.41 5.21 0.80
CA GLY A 93 18.22 4.46 0.37
C GLY A 93 17.00 4.75 1.24
N MET A 94 17.18 4.81 2.57
CA MET A 94 16.10 5.17 3.50
C MET A 94 15.62 6.62 3.30
N ALA A 95 16.53 7.55 3.00
CA ALA A 95 16.18 8.92 2.65
C ALA A 95 15.30 8.99 1.40
N MET A 96 15.57 8.17 0.38
CA MET A 96 14.72 8.09 -0.83
C MET A 96 13.30 7.62 -0.52
N ILE A 97 13.13 6.67 0.40
CA ILE A 97 11.79 6.26 0.88
C ILE A 97 11.08 7.47 1.52
N GLY A 98 11.76 8.22 2.39
CA GLY A 98 11.23 9.42 3.01
C GLY A 98 10.79 10.49 2.00
N ILE A 99 11.62 10.76 0.99
CA ILE A 99 11.29 11.68 -0.11
C ILE A 99 10.03 11.22 -0.85
N ALA A 100 9.93 9.93 -1.16
CA ALA A 100 8.75 9.37 -1.83
C ALA A 100 7.47 9.58 -0.99
N PHE A 101 7.54 9.40 0.33
CA PHE A 101 6.43 9.71 1.23
C PHE A 101 6.07 11.20 1.20
N SER A 102 7.05 12.09 1.35
CA SER A 102 6.80 13.55 1.33
C SER A 102 6.13 13.98 0.04
N VAL A 103 6.63 13.51 -1.12
CA VAL A 103 6.00 13.77 -2.42
C VAL A 103 4.56 13.23 -2.45
N GLY A 104 4.35 11.99 -2.00
CA GLY A 104 3.01 11.40 -1.93
C GLY A 104 2.04 12.16 -1.02
N PHE A 105 2.50 12.65 0.13
CA PHE A 105 1.69 13.42 1.08
C PHE A 105 1.40 14.86 0.61
N VAL A 106 2.25 15.44 -0.23
CA VAL A 106 2.00 16.76 -0.84
C VAL A 106 1.02 16.62 -2.00
N PHE A 107 1.34 15.78 -2.98
CA PHE A 107 0.54 15.69 -4.21
C PHE A 107 -0.73 14.85 -4.03
N GLY A 108 -0.73 13.86 -3.14
CA GLY A 108 -1.87 12.97 -2.92
C GLY A 108 -3.16 13.72 -2.53
N PRO A 109 -3.18 14.51 -1.44
CA PRO A 109 -4.34 15.30 -1.05
C PRO A 109 -4.73 16.35 -2.11
N MET A 110 -3.76 16.94 -2.81
CA MET A 110 -4.03 17.89 -3.89
C MET A 110 -4.81 17.24 -5.05
N ILE A 111 -4.33 16.08 -5.53
CA ILE A 111 -5.01 15.31 -6.59
C ILE A 111 -6.38 14.84 -6.11
N GLY A 112 -6.46 14.33 -4.87
CA GLY A 112 -7.72 13.89 -4.27
C GLY A 112 -8.76 15.01 -4.17
N ALA A 113 -8.35 16.21 -3.74
CA ALA A 113 -9.22 17.37 -3.65
C ALA A 113 -9.67 17.88 -5.03
N ALA A 114 -8.77 17.87 -6.03
CA ALA A 114 -9.10 18.23 -7.40
C ALA A 114 -10.15 17.27 -7.99
N TYR A 115 -9.96 15.96 -7.82
CA TYR A 115 -10.93 14.94 -8.23
C TYR A 115 -12.26 15.05 -7.50
N ALA A 116 -12.25 15.30 -6.18
CA ALA A 116 -13.48 15.52 -5.43
C ALA A 116 -14.27 16.74 -5.96
N LYS A 117 -13.59 17.86 -6.22
CA LYS A 117 -14.22 19.06 -6.80
C LYS A 117 -14.78 18.81 -8.20
N TRP A 118 -14.05 18.09 -9.05
CA TRP A 118 -14.53 17.72 -10.39
C TRP A 118 -15.73 16.78 -10.33
N SER A 119 -15.73 15.82 -9.39
CA SER A 119 -16.82 14.88 -9.16
C SER A 119 -18.11 15.53 -8.66
N HIS A 120 -18.02 16.64 -7.91
CA HIS A 120 -19.19 17.35 -7.40
C HIS A 120 -20.10 17.93 -8.51
N GLY A 121 -19.61 18.03 -9.75
CA GLY A 121 -20.37 18.50 -10.90
C GLY A 121 -21.01 17.40 -11.77
N GLN A 122 -20.83 16.11 -11.44
CA GLN A 122 -21.40 14.99 -12.19
C GLN A 122 -22.45 14.26 -11.35
N GLU A 123 -23.49 13.71 -11.99
CA GLU A 123 -24.49 12.84 -11.36
C GLU A 123 -23.84 11.52 -10.92
N GLY A 124 -23.24 11.49 -9.73
CA GLY A 124 -22.54 10.33 -9.21
C GLY A 124 -22.06 10.52 -7.77
N VAL A 125 -21.69 9.41 -7.11
CA VAL A 125 -21.25 9.46 -5.72
C VAL A 125 -19.78 9.91 -5.63
N TRP A 126 -19.53 11.00 -4.91
CA TRP A 126 -18.25 11.73 -4.86
C TRP A 126 -17.00 10.90 -4.51
N PHE A 127 -17.16 9.76 -3.84
CA PHE A 127 -16.03 8.89 -3.45
C PHE A 127 -15.64 7.85 -4.52
N VAL A 128 -16.47 7.61 -5.53
CA VAL A 128 -16.26 6.53 -6.51
C VAL A 128 -15.10 6.88 -7.45
N GLN A 129 -15.07 8.11 -7.95
CA GLN A 129 -14.02 8.57 -8.86
C GLN A 129 -12.61 8.49 -8.26
N PRO A 130 -12.34 9.01 -7.04
CA PRO A 130 -11.02 8.84 -6.42
C PRO A 130 -10.70 7.37 -6.11
N ALA A 131 -11.69 6.54 -5.79
CA ALA A 131 -11.49 5.10 -5.59
C ALA A 131 -11.07 4.40 -6.89
N LEU A 132 -11.70 4.73 -8.03
CA LEU A 132 -11.35 4.19 -9.34
C LEU A 132 -9.94 4.62 -9.77
N LEU A 133 -9.56 5.88 -9.52
CA LEU A 133 -8.20 6.34 -9.76
C LEU A 133 -7.19 5.53 -8.92
N ALA A 134 -7.48 5.29 -7.65
CA ALA A 134 -6.62 4.46 -6.80
C ALA A 134 -6.50 3.02 -7.31
N VAL A 135 -7.59 2.43 -7.82
CA VAL A 135 -7.58 1.10 -8.47
C VAL A 135 -6.64 1.10 -9.68
N VAL A 136 -6.80 2.05 -10.60
CA VAL A 136 -5.95 2.14 -11.81
C VAL A 136 -4.48 2.31 -11.43
N LEU A 137 -4.19 3.24 -10.50
CA LEU A 137 -2.83 3.52 -10.06
C LEU A 137 -2.18 2.31 -9.38
N THR A 138 -2.97 1.53 -8.63
CA THR A 138 -2.49 0.28 -8.00
C THR A 138 -2.25 -0.83 -9.02
N ILE A 139 -3.11 -0.97 -10.03
CA ILE A 139 -2.89 -1.93 -11.13
C ILE A 139 -1.59 -1.60 -11.88
N VAL A 140 -1.40 -0.32 -12.23
CA VAL A 140 -0.16 0.15 -12.86
C VAL A 140 1.05 -0.15 -11.97
N ASN A 141 0.92 0.03 -10.65
CA ASN A 141 2.00 -0.27 -9.72
C ASN A 141 2.30 -1.78 -9.62
N ILE A 142 1.27 -2.65 -9.63
CA ILE A 142 1.44 -4.11 -9.68
C ILE A 142 2.17 -4.52 -10.96
N ILE A 143 1.75 -4.00 -12.11
CA ILE A 143 2.40 -4.26 -13.41
C ILE A 143 3.86 -3.82 -13.35
N PHE A 144 4.11 -2.60 -12.87
CA PHE A 144 5.46 -2.05 -12.74
C PHE A 144 6.35 -2.94 -11.86
N ILE A 145 5.90 -3.33 -10.66
CA ILE A 145 6.67 -4.20 -9.77
C ILE A 145 6.88 -5.58 -10.39
N THR A 146 5.88 -6.13 -11.08
CA THR A 146 5.99 -7.46 -11.69
C THR A 146 7.08 -7.49 -12.78
N PHE A 147 7.15 -6.46 -13.63
CA PHE A 147 8.09 -6.42 -14.76
C PHE A 147 9.44 -5.77 -14.45
N ALA A 148 9.46 -4.68 -13.68
CA ALA A 148 10.67 -3.89 -13.44
C ALA A 148 11.44 -4.29 -12.19
N PHE A 149 10.78 -4.90 -11.20
CA PHE A 149 11.41 -5.25 -9.92
C PHE A 149 12.03 -6.64 -9.97
N ASN A 150 13.33 -6.73 -9.69
CA ASN A 150 14.03 -8.01 -9.50
C ASN A 150 14.06 -8.39 -8.03
N GLU A 151 13.99 -9.69 -7.73
CA GLU A 151 14.05 -10.18 -6.34
C GLU A 151 15.37 -9.77 -5.69
N SER A 152 15.30 -9.21 -4.47
CA SER A 152 16.47 -8.74 -3.74
C SER A 152 17.17 -9.86 -2.97
N LEU A 153 16.45 -10.92 -2.60
CA LEU A 153 16.99 -12.05 -1.86
C LEU A 153 17.64 -13.10 -2.79
N PRO A 154 18.79 -13.69 -2.42
CA PRO A 154 19.49 -14.66 -3.24
C PRO A 154 18.70 -15.98 -3.40
N LYS A 155 18.61 -16.49 -4.63
CA LYS A 155 17.78 -17.65 -5.04
C LYS A 155 17.97 -18.93 -4.20
N VAL A 156 19.12 -19.09 -3.53
CA VAL A 156 19.46 -20.29 -2.75
C VAL A 156 18.56 -20.45 -1.52
N MET A 157 18.00 -19.37 -0.98
CA MET A 157 17.28 -19.40 0.30
C MET A 157 15.83 -19.93 0.18
N TYR A 158 15.16 -19.76 -0.97
CA TYR A 158 13.80 -20.25 -1.18
C TYR A 158 13.73 -21.72 -1.61
N SER A 159 14.78 -22.22 -2.27
CA SER A 159 14.82 -23.61 -2.73
C SER A 159 14.98 -24.62 -1.58
N PHE A 160 15.54 -24.20 -0.44
CA PHE A 160 15.75 -25.07 0.72
C PHE A 160 14.44 -25.40 1.47
N PHE A 161 13.42 -24.57 1.34
CA PHE A 161 12.11 -24.75 2.00
C PHE A 161 11.03 -25.31 1.07
N MET A 162 11.36 -25.54 -0.20
CA MET A 162 10.44 -26.05 -1.22
C MET A 162 10.62 -27.56 -1.49
N PHE A 163 11.38 -28.26 -0.64
CA PHE A 163 11.53 -29.73 -0.60
C PHE A 163 11.02 -30.29 0.72
#